data_AF-A0A6C2UQK3-F1
#
_entry.id   AF-A0A6C2UQK3-F1
#
_cell.length_a   1.000
_cell.length_b   1.000
_cell.length_c   1.000
_cell.angle_alpha   90.00
_cell.angle_beta   90.00
_cell.angle_gamma   90.00
#
_symmetry.space_group_name_H-M   'P 1'
#
loop_
_entity.id
_entity.type
_entity.pdbx_description
1 polymer ?
#
loop_
_entity_poly.entity_id
_entity_poly.type
_entity_poly.pdbx_seq_one_letter_code
_entity_poly.pdbx_strand_id
1 'polypeptide(L)' 'MAAMHPQYIVDEKEQRKAVILPESEWKQILDELEELDDIRAYDKAVSKK' A
#
# COMPACT_ATOMS: atom_id res chain seq x y z
N MET A 1 -12.50 3.27 2.30
CA MET A 1 -11.21 3.98 2.40
C MET A 1 -10.61 3.63 3.74
N ALA A 2 -9.47 2.95 3.75
CA ALA A 2 -8.71 2.73 4.97
C ALA A 2 -8.38 4.09 5.60
N ALA A 3 -8.84 4.33 6.84
CA ALA A 3 -8.39 5.50 7.58
C ALA A 3 -6.93 5.23 7.99
N MET A 4 -5.99 5.91 7.36
CA MET A 4 -4.57 5.75 7.63
C MET A 4 -4.07 6.82 8.59
N HIS A 5 -3.24 6.42 9.55
CA HIS A 5 -2.61 7.30 10.55
C HIS A 5 -1.09 7.25 10.44
N PRO A 6 -0.51 7.76 9.34
CA PRO A 6 0.93 7.76 9.13
C PRO A 6 1.65 8.71 10.07
N GLN A 7 2.71 8.22 10.70
CA GLN A 7 3.70 9.05 11.40
C GLN A 7 4.96 9.10 10.56
N TYR A 8 5.48 10.31 10.31
CA TYR A 8 6.66 10.50 9.46
C TYR A 8 7.89 10.76 10.30
N ILE A 9 8.97 10.03 10.02
CA ILE A 9 10.30 10.35 10.51
C ILE A 9 10.96 11.27 9.48
N VAL A 10 11.30 12.49 9.91
CA VAL A 10 11.98 13.49 9.08
C VAL A 10 13.47 13.53 9.39
N ASP A 11 14.28 13.88 8.39
CA ASP A 11 15.72 14.12 8.56
C ASP A 11 16.01 15.56 9.05
N GLU A 12 17.29 15.89 9.23
CA GLU A 12 17.75 17.21 9.67
C GLU A 12 17.36 18.36 8.72
N LYS A 13 16.93 18.04 7.49
CA LYS A 13 16.45 18.99 6.48
C LYS A 13 14.93 18.98 6.37
N GLU A 14 14.23 18.42 7.37
CA GLU A 14 12.78 18.24 7.41
C GLU A 14 12.21 17.36 6.28
N GLN A 15 13.05 16.58 5.59
CA GLN A 15 12.58 15.68 4.54
C GLN A 15 12.07 14.37 5.14
N ARG A 16 10.88 13.94 4.74
CA ARG A 16 10.27 12.67 5.16
C ARG A 16 11.10 11.50 4.64
N LYS A 17 11.78 10.79 5.54
CA LYS A 17 12.67 9.66 5.21
C LYS A 17 12.02 8.31 5.43
N ALA A 18 11.13 8.21 6.41
CA ALA A 18 10.40 6.98 6.70
C ALA A 18 8.98 7.30 7.18
N VAL A 19 8.09 6.31 7.05
CA VAL A 19 6.73 6.35 7.58
C VAL A 19 6.53 5.15 8.49
N ILE A 20 5.94 5.38 9.65
CA ILE A 20 5.47 4.36 10.58
C ILE A 20 3.96 4.33 10.46
N LEU A 21 3.42 3.13 10.31
CA LEU A 21 1.99 2.84 10.32
C LEU A 21 1.68 1.82 11.41
N PRO A 22 0.50 1.89 12.03
CA PRO A 22 -0.03 0.78 12.81
C PRO A 22 -0.02 -0.50 11.97
N GLU A 23 0.36 -1.62 12.59
CA GLU A 23 0.48 -2.91 11.90
C GLU A 23 -0.81 -3.32 11.19
N SER A 24 -1.97 -3.05 11.81
CA SER A 24 -3.29 -3.34 11.23
C SER A 24 -3.54 -2.59 9.93
N GLU A 25 -3.11 -1.33 9.84
CA GLU A 25 -3.27 -0.51 8.64
C GLU A 25 -2.30 -0.98 7.55
N TRP A 26 -1.06 -1.33 7.93
CA TRP A 26 -0.11 -1.90 6.99
C TRP A 26 -0.59 -3.23 6.40
N LYS A 27 -1.13 -4.12 7.23
CA LYS A 27 -1.73 -5.39 6.79
C LYS A 27 -2.89 -5.15 5.83
N GLN A 28 -3.79 -4.23 6.16
CA GLN A 28 -4.90 -3.89 5.27
C GLN A 28 -4.41 -3.40 3.89
N ILE A 29 -3.36 -2.58 3.84
CA ILE A 29 -2.78 -2.12 2.58
C ILE A 29 -2.22 -3.30 1.77
N LEU A 30 -1.54 -4.24 2.43
CA LEU A 30 -1.01 -5.43 1.76
C LEU A 30 -2.12 -6.29 1.18
N ASP A 31 -3.20 -6.53 1.95
CA ASP A 31 -4.34 -7.33 1.52
C ASP A 31 -5.03 -6.68 0.29
N GLU A 32 -5.25 -5.36 0.32
CA GLU A 32 -5.84 -4.63 -0.81
C GLU A 32 -4.94 -4.64 -2.06
N LEU A 33 -3.61 -4.62 -1.88
CA LEU A 33 -2.67 -4.73 -3.00
C LEU A 33 -2.66 -6.12 -3.64
N GLU A 34 -2.77 -7.18 -2.84
CA GLU A 34 -2.87 -8.57 -3.33
C GLU A 34 -4.14 -8.77 -4.15
N GLU A 35 -5.29 -8.28 -3.66
CA GLU A 35 -6.56 -8.33 -4.40
C GLU A 35 -6.46 -7.58 -5.74
N LEU A 36 -5.80 -6.41 -5.77
CA LEU A 36 -5.58 -5.66 -7.00
C LEU A 36 -4.68 -6.41 -8.00
N ASP A 37 -3.67 -7.13 -7.52
CA ASP A 37 -2.79 -7.90 -8.38
C ASP A 37 -3.50 -9.14 -8.95
N ASP A 38 -4.39 -9.78 -8.19
CA ASP A 38 -5.26 -10.85 -8.68
C ASP A 38 -6.21 -10.36 -9.79
N ILE A 39 -6.83 -9.18 -9.60
CA ILE A 39 -7.67 -8.55 -10.64
C ILE A 39 -6.85 -8.29 -11.90
N ARG A 40 -5.64 -7.74 -11.76
CA ARG A 40 -4.74 -7.49 -12.91
C ARG A 40 -4.30 -8.77 -13.59
N ALA A 41 -4.08 -9.85 -12.83
CA ALA A 41 -3.73 -11.15 -13.36
C ALA A 41 -4.88 -11.74 -14.20
N TYR A 42 -6.11 -11.63 -13.70
CA TYR A 42 -7.32 -11.99 -14.44
C TYR A 42 -7.45 -11.21 -15.74
N ASP A 43 -7.33 -9.88 -15.69
CA ASP A 43 -7.42 -9.03 -16.88
C ASP A 43 -6.36 -9.39 -17.94
N LYS A 44 -5.12 -9.66 -17.51
CA LYS A 44 -4.04 -10.12 -18.41
C LYS A 44 -4.36 -11.47 -19.03
N ALA A 45 -4.95 -12.39 -18.27
CA ALA A 45 -5.33 -13.71 -18.77
C ALA A 45 -6.48 -13.62 -19.78
N VAL A 46 -7.46 -12.74 -19.54
CA VAL A 46 -8.63 -12.55 -20.40
C VAL A 46 -8.31 -11.72 -21.64
N SER A 47 -7.47 -10.69 -21.52
CA SER A 47 -7.09 -9.82 -22.65
C SER A 47 -6.16 -10.50 -23.66
N LYS A 48 -5.54 -11.64 -23.31
CA LYS A 48 -4.68 -12.42 -24.21
C LYS A 48 -5.47 -13.38 -25.14
N LYS A 49 -6.78 -13.20 -25.26
CA LYS A 49 -7.68 -13.96 -26.12
C LYS A 49 -8.13 -13.13 -27.31
#